data_AF-A0A2H3TY00-F1
#
_entry.id   AF-A0A2H3TY00-F1
#
_cell.length_a   1.000
_cell.length_b   1.000
_cell.length_c   1.000
_cell.angle_alpha   90.00
_cell.angle_beta   90.00
_cell.angle_gamma   90.00
#
_symmetry.space_group_name_H-M   'P 1'
#
loop_
_entity.id
_entity.type
_entity.pdbx_description
1 polymer ?
#
loop_
_entity_poly.entity_id
_entity_poly.type
_entity_poly.pdbx_seq_one_letter_code
_entity_poly.pdbx_strand_id
1 'polypeptide(L)'
;MHVVYYQHTHNPFLPTLPIPGDPRNGAASGLSRSFRGNTFSSACRLWMIAQEVLGVYNFAQALISEHVPLSFAEVKYQKLLVWVDGLDGMKRVEDCPYESIIFHTLFHVVVTTIFRPFITLPRSSRLMTLTSPDSHPKALYAASMNQLKELVFCFCAKYPQSAYTTFFNAAPPTLSLAMLEDLQDPLWRHYFYLCVRCWKDL
;
A
#
# COMPACT_ATOMS: atom_id res chain seq x y z
N MET A 1 -8.52 8.81 -11.57
CA MET A 1 -7.80 9.54 -10.50
C MET A 1 -8.40 10.94 -10.33
N HIS A 2 -9.19 11.19 -9.28
CA HIS A 2 -9.77 12.53 -9.03
C HIS A 2 -9.84 12.93 -7.55
N VAL A 3 -9.16 12.22 -6.64
CA VAL A 3 -9.28 12.44 -5.18
C VAL A 3 -7.90 12.63 -4.53
N VAL A 4 -7.06 13.50 -5.11
CA VAL A 4 -5.81 13.92 -4.46
C VAL A 4 -5.68 15.46 -4.42
N TYR A 5 -6.63 16.21 -5.00
CA TYR A 5 -6.55 17.68 -5.13
C TYR A 5 -7.69 18.46 -4.46
N TYR A 6 -8.40 17.89 -3.48
CA TYR A 6 -9.31 18.69 -2.65
C TYR A 6 -8.58 19.16 -1.39
N GLN A 7 -8.16 20.43 -1.40
CA GLN A 7 -7.75 21.19 -0.22
C GLN A 7 -8.96 21.54 0.66
N HIS A 8 -9.72 20.54 1.09
CA HIS A 8 -10.82 20.75 2.04
C HIS A 8 -10.59 19.93 3.30
N THR A 9 -10.84 20.63 4.41
CA THR A 9 -10.82 20.15 5.78
C THR A 9 -11.29 18.71 5.89
N HIS A 10 -10.47 17.90 6.58
CA HIS A 10 -10.74 16.49 6.87
C HIS A 10 -12.20 16.31 7.27
N ASN A 11 -12.94 15.45 6.59
CA ASN A 11 -14.25 15.02 7.07
C ASN A 11 -13.98 14.09 8.28
N PRO A 12 -14.28 14.47 9.53
CA PRO A 12 -13.96 13.65 10.71
C PRO A 12 -14.82 12.38 10.76
N PHE A 13 -15.80 12.24 9.88
CA PHE A 13 -16.71 11.11 9.84
C PHE A 13 -16.14 9.99 8.94
N LEU A 14 -15.83 8.85 9.57
CA LEU A 14 -15.66 7.59 8.85
C LEU A 14 -16.91 7.34 7.99
N PRO A 15 -16.78 6.83 6.76
CA PRO A 15 -17.93 6.44 5.96
C PRO A 15 -18.80 5.46 6.76
N THR A 16 -20.02 5.86 7.10
CA THR A 16 -20.98 5.03 7.86
C THR A 16 -21.71 4.04 6.98
N LEU A 17 -21.60 4.19 5.66
CA LEU A 17 -22.23 3.30 4.70
C LEU A 17 -21.46 1.98 4.58
N PRO A 18 -22.18 0.84 4.50
CA PRO A 18 -21.56 -0.46 4.29
C PRO A 18 -20.80 -0.48 2.96
N ILE A 19 -19.67 -1.17 2.94
CA ILE A 19 -18.91 -1.38 1.71
C ILE A 19 -19.76 -2.26 0.76
N PRO A 20 -20.05 -1.80 -0.47
CA PRO A 20 -20.78 -2.60 -1.44
C PRO A 20 -20.08 -3.95 -1.71
N GLY A 21 -20.83 -5.05 -1.65
CA GLY A 21 -20.32 -6.40 -1.92
C GLY A 21 -19.57 -7.08 -0.75
N ASP A 22 -19.57 -6.49 0.44
CA ASP A 22 -18.91 -7.08 1.61
C ASP A 22 -19.72 -8.25 2.22
N PRO A 23 -19.16 -9.47 2.32
CA PRO A 23 -19.85 -10.64 2.87
C PRO A 23 -20.17 -10.52 4.37
N ARG A 24 -19.56 -9.56 5.10
CA ARG A 24 -19.82 -9.33 6.53
C ARG A 24 -21.11 -8.55 6.80
N ASN A 25 -21.75 -8.00 5.76
CA ASN A 25 -22.94 -7.15 5.90
C ASN A 25 -24.28 -7.91 5.87
N GLY A 26 -24.27 -9.25 5.92
CA GLY A 26 -25.48 -10.06 5.86
C GLY A 26 -26.10 -10.14 4.46
N ALA A 27 -26.89 -11.19 4.21
CA ALA A 27 -27.29 -11.64 2.88
C ALA A 27 -28.04 -10.57 2.04
N ALA A 28 -27.31 -9.84 1.20
CA ALA A 28 -27.87 -9.25 0.00
C ALA A 28 -27.93 -10.34 -1.08
N SER A 29 -29.16 -10.69 -1.44
CA SER A 29 -29.60 -11.54 -2.54
C SER A 29 -28.63 -11.61 -3.72
N GLY A 30 -28.17 -12.83 -4.02
CA GLY A 30 -27.99 -13.50 -5.33
C GLY A 30 -27.46 -12.78 -6.60
N LEU A 31 -27.44 -11.46 -6.69
CA LEU A 31 -26.99 -10.74 -7.88
C LEU A 31 -25.51 -10.37 -7.74
N SER A 32 -24.69 -11.21 -8.38
CA SER A 32 -23.31 -10.96 -8.77
C SER A 32 -22.30 -10.88 -7.62
N ARG A 33 -22.08 -12.04 -7.00
CA ARG A 33 -20.83 -12.42 -6.35
C ARG A 33 -19.70 -12.57 -7.39
N SER A 34 -19.57 -11.60 -8.28
CA SER A 34 -18.56 -11.56 -9.34
C SER A 34 -17.19 -11.32 -8.72
N PHE A 35 -16.15 -11.92 -9.28
CA PHE A 35 -14.74 -11.64 -9.02
C PHE A 35 -14.43 -10.11 -8.96
N ARG A 36 -15.22 -9.31 -9.69
CA ARG A 36 -15.14 -7.84 -9.73
C ARG A 36 -15.68 -7.16 -8.45
N GLY A 37 -16.67 -7.75 -7.76
CA GLY A 37 -17.26 -7.22 -6.52
C GLY A 37 -16.33 -7.37 -5.31
N ASN A 38 -15.66 -8.53 -5.20
CA ASN A 38 -14.67 -8.76 -4.13
C ASN A 38 -13.45 -7.85 -4.27
N THR A 39 -13.01 -7.59 -5.51
CA THR A 39 -11.91 -6.67 -5.83
C THR A 39 -12.23 -5.25 -5.36
N PHE A 40 -13.42 -4.73 -5.66
CA PHE A 40 -13.82 -3.39 -5.23
C PHE A 40 -13.89 -3.26 -3.70
N SER A 41 -14.55 -4.21 -3.03
CA SER A 41 -14.65 -4.20 -1.56
C SER A 41 -13.28 -4.29 -0.89
N SER A 42 -12.39 -5.13 -1.42
CA SER A 42 -11.01 -5.24 -0.95
C SER A 42 -10.23 -3.94 -1.14
N ALA A 43 -10.38 -3.27 -2.28
CA ALA A 43 -9.77 -1.97 -2.53
C ALA A 43 -10.29 -0.88 -1.58
N CYS A 44 -11.59 -0.84 -1.30
CA CYS A 44 -12.16 0.10 -0.33
C CYS A 44 -11.56 -0.11 1.07
N ARG A 45 -11.44 -1.36 1.53
CA ARG A 45 -10.86 -1.68 2.84
C ARG A 45 -9.40 -1.25 2.95
N LEU A 46 -8.61 -1.53 1.92
CA LEU A 46 -7.24 -1.06 1.82
C LEU A 46 -7.17 0.47 1.90
N TRP A 47 -8.04 1.14 1.14
CA TRP A 47 -8.06 2.60 1.10
C TRP A 47 -8.45 3.21 2.45
N MET A 48 -9.36 2.59 3.20
CA MET A 48 -9.67 3.04 4.57
C MET A 48 -8.44 2.98 5.47
N ILE A 49 -7.66 1.89 5.42
CA ILE A 49 -6.40 1.78 6.20
C ILE A 49 -5.42 2.88 5.77
N ALA A 50 -5.24 3.08 4.47
CA ALA A 50 -4.34 4.10 3.93
C ALA A 50 -4.76 5.51 4.34
N GLN A 51 -6.05 5.84 4.29
CA GLN A 51 -6.57 7.15 4.68
C GLN A 51 -6.46 7.38 6.20
N GLU A 52 -6.64 6.35 7.04
CA GLU A 52 -6.38 6.47 8.48
C GLU A 52 -4.91 6.82 8.77
N VAL A 53 -3.96 6.31 7.97
CA VAL A 53 -2.54 6.65 8.09
C VAL A 53 -2.29 8.07 7.57
N LEU A 54 -2.75 8.38 6.36
CA LEU A 54 -2.55 9.67 5.72
C LEU A 54 -3.20 10.81 6.52
N GLY A 55 -4.37 10.61 7.13
CA GLY A 55 -5.02 11.63 7.95
C GLY A 55 -4.23 12.00 9.21
N VAL A 56 -3.40 11.08 9.73
CA VAL A 56 -2.54 11.31 10.90
C VAL A 56 -1.16 11.83 10.49
N TYR A 57 -0.65 11.43 9.33
CA TYR A 57 0.70 11.78 8.86
C TYR A 57 0.72 13.09 8.08
N ASN A 58 -0.32 13.36 7.31
CA ASN A 58 -0.55 14.66 6.70
C ASN A 58 -0.94 15.63 7.83
N PHE A 59 -0.61 16.93 7.70
CA PHE A 59 -0.82 17.98 8.72
C PHE A 59 0.21 18.08 9.86
N ALA A 60 1.24 17.24 9.89
CA ALA A 60 2.34 17.39 10.85
C ALA A 60 3.29 18.53 10.42
N GLN A 61 3.48 19.53 11.30
CA GLN A 61 4.54 20.55 11.14
C GLN A 61 5.90 20.04 11.62
N ALA A 62 5.91 19.00 12.47
CA ALA A 62 7.08 18.35 13.02
C ALA A 62 7.29 16.96 12.40
N LEU A 63 8.43 16.31 12.71
CA LEU A 63 8.67 14.94 12.24
C LEU A 63 7.61 14.00 12.82
N ILE A 64 6.97 13.21 11.97
CA ILE A 64 5.89 12.28 12.37
C ILE A 64 6.33 11.34 13.51
N SER A 65 7.59 10.90 13.51
CA SER A 65 8.14 10.04 14.55
C SER A 65 8.23 10.68 15.94
N GLU A 66 8.16 12.01 16.04
CA GLU A 66 8.24 12.73 17.32
C GLU A 66 6.90 12.79 18.04
N HIS A 67 5.78 12.75 17.29
CA HIS A 67 4.44 12.94 17.87
C HIS A 67 3.48 11.78 17.59
N VAL A 68 3.78 10.88 16.65
CA VAL A 68 3.00 9.65 16.44
C VAL A 68 3.75 8.48 17.07
N PRO A 69 3.13 7.75 18.01
CA PRO A 69 3.79 6.60 18.62
C PRO A 69 3.94 5.45 17.62
N LEU A 70 5.04 4.70 17.71
CA LEU A 70 5.28 3.54 16.86
C LEU A 70 4.17 2.48 16.96
N SER A 71 3.51 2.37 18.11
CA SER A 71 2.36 1.48 18.31
C SER A 71 1.18 1.80 17.38
N PHE A 72 1.00 3.07 16.97
CA PHE A 72 0.02 3.42 15.95
C PHE A 72 0.36 2.75 14.61
N ALA A 73 1.61 2.87 14.16
CA ALA A 73 2.07 2.25 12.92
C ALA A 73 1.92 0.73 12.97
N GLU A 74 2.24 0.13 14.13
CA GLU A 74 2.06 -1.29 14.38
C GLU A 74 0.61 -1.76 14.23
N VAL A 75 -0.34 -1.05 14.85
CA VAL A 75 -1.77 -1.36 14.72
C VAL A 75 -2.25 -1.25 13.26
N LYS A 76 -1.78 -0.25 12.50
CA LYS A 76 -2.14 -0.13 11.09
C LYS A 76 -1.53 -1.26 10.26
N TYR A 77 -0.30 -1.66 10.55
CA TYR A 77 0.33 -2.79 9.89
C TYR A 77 -0.40 -4.10 10.16
N GLN A 78 -0.84 -4.36 11.39
CA GLN A 78 -1.68 -5.52 11.71
C GLN A 78 -2.99 -5.54 10.95
N LYS A 79 -3.70 -4.40 10.85
CA LYS A 79 -4.91 -4.29 10.00
C LYS A 79 -4.62 -4.65 8.55
N LEU A 80 -3.46 -4.24 8.04
CA LEU A 80 -3.03 -4.52 6.68
C LEU A 80 -2.68 -6.01 6.47
N LEU A 81 -2.08 -6.67 7.46
CA LEU A 81 -1.86 -8.12 7.45
C LEU A 81 -3.18 -8.89 7.41
N VAL A 82 -4.13 -8.53 8.28
CA VAL A 82 -5.48 -9.13 8.26
C VAL A 82 -6.19 -8.88 6.93
N TRP A 83 -5.96 -7.72 6.30
CA TRP A 83 -6.50 -7.42 4.99
C TRP A 83 -5.92 -8.33 3.89
N VAL A 84 -4.60 -8.52 3.86
CA VAL A 84 -3.96 -9.36 2.82
C VAL A 84 -4.31 -10.83 2.98
N ASP A 85 -4.44 -11.32 4.22
CA ASP A 85 -4.90 -12.68 4.52
C ASP A 85 -6.33 -12.94 4.04
N GLY A 86 -7.16 -11.89 3.95
CA GLY A 86 -8.54 -11.96 3.47
C GLY A 86 -8.71 -11.86 1.95
N LEU A 87 -7.62 -11.74 1.17
CA LEU A 87 -7.68 -11.68 -0.28
C LEU A 87 -7.85 -13.09 -0.89
N ASP A 88 -9.07 -13.59 -0.89
CA ASP A 88 -9.41 -14.86 -1.54
C ASP A 88 -9.11 -14.80 -3.05
N GLY A 89 -8.25 -15.70 -3.53
CA GLY A 89 -7.92 -15.85 -4.95
C GLY A 89 -6.86 -14.89 -5.51
N MET A 90 -6.28 -14.00 -4.70
CA MET A 90 -5.22 -13.06 -5.13
C MET A 90 -3.85 -13.49 -4.63
N LYS A 91 -3.53 -14.78 -4.73
CA LYS A 91 -2.19 -15.28 -4.39
C LYS A 91 -1.21 -14.92 -5.50
N ARG A 92 0.01 -14.53 -5.12
CA ARG A 92 1.14 -14.32 -6.05
C ARG A 92 1.69 -15.67 -6.52
N VAL A 93 0.93 -16.35 -7.37
CA VAL A 93 1.33 -17.58 -8.07
C VAL A 93 1.77 -17.27 -9.50
N GLU A 94 2.38 -18.25 -10.18
CA GLU A 94 2.70 -18.14 -11.60
C GLU A 94 1.41 -17.84 -12.40
N ASP A 95 1.47 -16.86 -13.30
CA ASP A 95 0.36 -16.35 -14.11
C ASP A 95 -0.90 -15.89 -13.37
N CYS A 96 -0.71 -15.31 -12.18
CA CYS A 96 -1.81 -14.66 -11.45
C CYS A 96 -2.47 -13.53 -12.28
N PRO A 97 -3.76 -13.22 -12.05
CA PRO A 97 -4.40 -12.05 -12.63
C PRO A 97 -3.66 -10.75 -12.29
N TYR A 98 -3.67 -9.77 -13.19
CA TYR A 98 -2.95 -8.50 -13.00
C TYR A 98 -3.45 -7.74 -11.76
N GLU A 99 -4.70 -7.92 -11.36
CA GLU A 99 -5.27 -7.39 -10.12
C GLU A 99 -4.51 -7.88 -8.89
N SER A 100 -4.06 -9.13 -8.89
CA SER A 100 -3.27 -9.68 -7.78
C SER A 100 -1.97 -8.90 -7.62
N ILE A 101 -1.26 -8.65 -8.73
CA ILE A 101 -0.03 -7.85 -8.71
C ILE A 101 -0.31 -6.43 -8.24
N ILE A 102 -1.43 -5.82 -8.65
CA ILE A 102 -1.85 -4.49 -8.18
C ILE A 102 -2.07 -4.48 -6.66
N PHE A 103 -2.81 -5.44 -6.11
CA PHE A 103 -3.10 -5.47 -4.68
C PHE A 103 -1.86 -5.72 -3.81
N HIS A 104 -0.97 -6.62 -4.24
CA HIS A 104 0.33 -6.81 -3.59
C HIS A 104 1.21 -5.57 -3.70
N THR A 105 1.15 -4.86 -4.83
CA THR A 105 1.86 -3.60 -4.99
C THR A 105 1.34 -2.55 -4.00
N LEU A 106 0.02 -2.37 -3.95
CA LEU A 106 -0.61 -1.42 -3.03
C LEU A 106 -0.33 -1.76 -1.56
N PHE A 107 -0.34 -3.05 -1.20
CA PHE A 107 0.05 -3.52 0.12
C PHE A 107 1.42 -2.92 0.50
N HIS A 108 2.44 -3.13 -0.32
CA HIS A 108 3.78 -2.63 -0.01
C HIS A 108 3.89 -1.10 -0.10
N VAL A 109 3.11 -0.42 -0.94
CA VAL A 109 3.02 1.05 -0.91
C VAL A 109 2.46 1.52 0.44
N VAL A 110 1.44 0.88 0.99
CA VAL A 110 0.89 1.25 2.30
C VAL A 110 1.88 0.90 3.42
N VAL A 111 2.58 -0.24 3.37
CA VAL A 111 3.62 -0.59 4.36
C VAL A 111 4.74 0.45 4.36
N THR A 112 5.24 0.86 3.17
CA THR A 112 6.27 1.89 3.08
C THR A 112 5.77 3.22 3.62
N THR A 113 4.52 3.60 3.33
CA THR A 113 3.89 4.81 3.88
C THR A 113 3.84 4.76 5.41
N ILE A 114 3.42 3.64 6.01
CA ILE A 114 3.33 3.45 7.47
C ILE A 114 4.70 3.58 8.14
N PHE A 115 5.74 2.94 7.60
CA PHE A 115 7.00 2.83 8.31
C PHE A 115 8.06 3.86 7.93
N ARG A 116 7.90 4.58 6.80
CA ARG A 116 8.87 5.59 6.34
C ARG A 116 9.24 6.61 7.43
N PRO A 117 8.32 7.14 8.24
CA PRO A 117 8.70 8.07 9.31
C PRO A 117 9.60 7.49 10.40
N PHE A 118 9.61 6.16 10.56
CA PHE A 118 10.23 5.49 11.70
C PHE A 118 11.54 4.77 11.32
N ILE A 119 12.02 4.90 10.08
CA ILE A 119 13.22 4.17 9.61
C ILE A 119 14.51 4.65 10.25
N THR A 120 14.52 5.87 10.81
CA THR A 120 15.66 6.47 11.51
C THR A 120 15.64 6.20 13.01
N LEU A 121 14.57 5.60 13.54
CA LEU A 121 14.51 5.26 14.96
C LEU A 121 15.63 4.27 15.35
N PRO A 122 16.12 4.33 16.61
CA PRO A 122 17.10 3.39 17.11
C PRO A 122 16.60 1.94 16.99
N ARG A 123 17.52 0.99 16.80
CA ARG A 123 17.20 -0.45 16.69
C ARG A 123 16.44 -1.04 17.88
N SER A 124 16.49 -0.38 19.04
CA SER A 124 15.72 -0.74 20.23
C SER A 124 14.21 -0.52 20.07
N SER A 125 13.78 0.33 19.13
CA SER A 125 12.39 0.64 18.84
C SER A 125 11.76 -0.45 17.96
N ARG A 126 11.53 -1.62 18.56
CA ARG A 126 10.94 -2.80 17.91
C ARG A 126 9.42 -2.77 17.96
N LEU A 127 8.81 -3.45 17.00
CA LEU A 127 7.38 -3.76 16.99
C LEU A 127 7.13 -4.89 17.99
N MET A 128 6.29 -4.63 18.99
CA MET A 128 6.13 -5.48 20.18
C MET A 128 5.19 -6.66 19.95
N THR A 129 4.32 -6.56 18.96
CA THR A 129 3.31 -7.57 18.61
C THR A 129 3.83 -8.62 17.63
N LEU A 130 4.98 -8.37 17.00
CA LEU A 130 5.61 -9.31 16.08
C LEU A 130 6.65 -10.16 16.82
N THR A 131 6.59 -11.47 16.61
CA THR A 131 7.46 -12.45 17.28
C THR A 131 8.87 -12.51 16.70
N SER A 132 9.10 -11.94 15.52
CA SER A 132 10.42 -12.00 14.86
C SER A 132 11.45 -11.08 15.53
N PRO A 133 12.71 -11.54 15.71
CA PRO A 133 13.81 -10.70 16.18
C PRO A 133 14.05 -9.47 15.27
N ASP A 134 13.76 -9.59 13.97
CA ASP A 134 13.96 -8.55 12.95
C ASP A 134 12.75 -7.62 12.77
N SER A 135 11.81 -7.63 13.72
CA SER A 135 10.59 -6.81 13.70
C SER A 135 10.86 -5.32 13.97
N HIS A 136 11.66 -4.69 13.09
CA HIS A 136 12.06 -3.30 13.17
C HIS A 136 11.50 -2.51 11.96
N PRO A 137 11.03 -1.25 12.14
CA PRO A 137 10.46 -0.44 11.06
C PRO A 137 11.34 -0.35 9.80
N LYS A 138 12.65 -0.11 9.99
CA LYS A 138 13.62 -0.06 8.89
C LYS A 138 13.68 -1.36 8.09
N ALA A 139 13.60 -2.52 8.75
CA ALA A 139 13.65 -3.82 8.07
C ALA A 139 12.38 -4.07 7.25
N LEU A 140 11.21 -3.76 7.81
CA LEU A 140 9.93 -3.87 7.09
C LEU A 140 9.84 -2.92 5.90
N TYR A 141 10.33 -1.69 6.07
CA TYR A 141 10.42 -0.71 4.99
C TYR A 141 11.32 -1.23 3.87
N ALA A 142 12.55 -1.66 4.20
CA ALA A 142 13.50 -2.17 3.22
C ALA A 142 12.97 -3.42 2.49
N ALA A 143 12.38 -4.37 3.22
CA ALA A 143 11.77 -5.56 2.63
C ALA A 143 10.63 -5.19 1.66
N SER A 144 9.76 -4.24 2.04
CA SER A 144 8.67 -3.79 1.19
C SER A 144 9.15 -3.04 -0.04
N MET A 145 10.21 -2.23 0.08
CA MET A 145 10.83 -1.56 -1.07
C MET A 145 11.40 -2.56 -2.07
N ASN A 146 12.05 -3.64 -1.59
CA ASN A 146 12.55 -4.69 -2.47
C ASN A 146 11.41 -5.46 -3.16
N GLN A 147 10.32 -5.75 -2.44
CA GLN A 147 9.14 -6.38 -3.05
C GLN A 147 8.47 -5.46 -4.07
N LEU A 148 8.40 -4.14 -3.83
CA LEU A 148 7.88 -3.18 -4.81
C LEU A 148 8.69 -3.18 -6.10
N LYS A 149 10.02 -3.22 -6.03
CA LYS A 149 10.90 -3.31 -7.20
C LYS A 149 10.55 -4.53 -8.06
N GLU A 150 10.43 -5.70 -7.43
CA GLU A 150 10.05 -6.94 -8.12
C GLU A 150 8.65 -6.85 -8.73
N LEU A 151 7.67 -6.34 -7.98
CA LEU A 151 6.28 -6.27 -8.43
C LEU A 151 6.11 -5.30 -9.59
N VAL A 152 6.75 -4.13 -9.55
CA VAL A 152 6.72 -3.15 -10.66
C VAL A 152 7.37 -3.76 -11.90
N PHE A 153 8.52 -4.42 -11.74
CA PHE A 153 9.18 -5.12 -12.84
C PHE A 153 8.28 -6.21 -13.46
N CYS A 154 7.73 -7.10 -12.62
CA CYS A 154 6.82 -8.15 -13.06
C CYS A 154 5.58 -7.59 -13.76
N PHE A 155 5.00 -6.50 -13.23
CA PHE A 155 3.83 -5.87 -13.82
C PHE A 155 4.12 -5.34 -15.22
N CYS A 156 5.16 -4.52 -15.37
CA CYS A 156 5.50 -3.91 -16.65
C CYS A 156 6.01 -4.95 -17.67
N ALA A 157 6.60 -6.07 -17.22
CA ALA A 157 7.02 -7.17 -18.10
C ALA A 157 5.86 -8.05 -18.58
N LYS A 158 4.90 -8.39 -17.70
CA LYS A 158 3.84 -9.37 -18.00
C LYS A 158 2.55 -8.77 -18.54
N TYR A 159 2.22 -7.51 -18.23
CA TYR A 159 0.90 -6.94 -18.54
C TYR A 159 0.94 -5.62 -19.32
N PRO A 160 1.58 -5.57 -20.50
CA PRO A 160 1.73 -4.34 -21.28
C PRO A 160 0.42 -3.75 -21.85
N GLN A 161 -0.66 -4.56 -21.92
CA GLN A 161 -1.99 -4.15 -22.43
C GLN A 161 -3.07 -4.04 -21.34
N SER A 162 -2.80 -4.46 -20.11
CA SER A 162 -3.81 -4.32 -19.04
C SER A 162 -3.94 -2.83 -18.75
N ALA A 163 -5.16 -2.30 -18.89
CA ALA A 163 -5.48 -0.89 -18.68
C ALA A 163 -4.75 -0.40 -17.43
N TYR A 164 -3.74 0.42 -17.65
CA TYR A 164 -2.89 1.06 -16.66
C TYR A 164 -3.77 1.66 -15.55
N THR A 165 -3.96 0.87 -14.49
CA THR A 165 -5.08 1.12 -13.58
C THR A 165 -4.77 2.35 -12.74
N THR A 166 -5.79 3.17 -12.46
CA THR A 166 -5.71 4.26 -11.47
C THR A 166 -5.08 3.79 -10.15
N PHE A 167 -5.25 2.51 -9.78
CA PHE A 167 -4.71 1.95 -8.55
C PHE A 167 -3.18 1.75 -8.59
N PHE A 168 -2.61 1.33 -9.72
CA PHE A 168 -1.16 1.14 -9.82
C PHE A 168 -0.38 2.47 -9.79
N ASN A 169 -1.02 3.60 -10.15
CA ASN A 169 -0.39 4.93 -10.19
C ASN A 169 0.28 5.36 -8.88
N ALA A 170 -0.09 4.79 -7.73
CA ALA A 170 0.56 5.13 -6.46
C ALA A 170 1.98 4.55 -6.33
N ALA A 171 2.30 3.45 -7.01
CA ALA A 171 3.56 2.74 -6.82
C ALA A 171 4.77 3.39 -7.53
N PRO A 172 4.69 3.81 -8.81
CA PRO A 172 5.79 4.50 -9.48
C PRO A 172 6.28 5.77 -8.75
N PRO A 173 5.44 6.70 -8.24
CA PRO A 173 5.90 7.85 -7.45
C PRO A 173 6.60 7.43 -6.17
N THR A 174 6.02 6.51 -5.40
CA THR A 174 6.59 6.05 -4.13
C THR A 174 7.96 5.42 -4.35
N LEU A 175 8.09 4.54 -5.36
CA LEU A 175 9.36 3.90 -5.68
C LEU A 175 10.38 4.91 -6.24
N SER A 176 9.97 5.83 -7.12
CA SER A 176 10.86 6.86 -7.67
C SER A 176 11.43 7.76 -6.59
N LEU A 177 10.59 8.25 -5.66
CA LEU A 177 11.04 9.09 -4.56
C LEU A 177 12.06 8.35 -3.69
N ALA A 178 11.78 7.09 -3.33
CA ALA A 178 12.70 6.29 -2.53
C ALA A 178 14.04 6.02 -3.26
N MET A 179 14.03 5.79 -4.58
CA MET A 179 15.27 5.62 -5.36
C MET A 179 16.10 6.91 -5.44
N LEU A 180 15.45 8.08 -5.44
CA LEU A 180 16.15 9.37 -5.39
C LEU A 180 16.72 9.67 -3.99
N GLU A 181 16.12 9.13 -2.95
CA GLU A 181 16.59 9.26 -1.56
C GLU A 181 17.75 8.31 -1.24
N ASP A 182 17.80 7.13 -1.89
CA ASP A 182 18.85 6.14 -1.72
C ASP A 182 19.69 5.96 -3.00
N LEU A 183 20.51 6.96 -3.31
CA LEU A 183 21.41 6.94 -4.46
C LEU A 183 22.56 5.92 -4.34
N GLN A 184 22.70 5.26 -3.19
CA GLN A 184 23.70 4.22 -2.97
C GLN A 184 23.27 2.85 -3.53
N ASP A 185 21.98 2.66 -3.80
CA ASP A 185 21.49 1.45 -4.46
C ASP A 185 22.01 1.39 -5.91
N PRO A 186 22.83 0.41 -6.30
CA PRO A 186 23.40 0.36 -7.66
C PRO A 186 22.32 0.30 -8.77
N LEU A 187 21.10 -0.11 -8.45
CA LEU A 187 19.98 -0.22 -9.37
C LEU A 187 19.04 1.00 -9.34
N TRP A 188 19.33 2.05 -8.55
CA TRP A 188 18.44 3.20 -8.39
C TRP A 188 18.04 3.82 -9.74
N ARG A 189 18.99 3.98 -10.67
CA ARG A 189 18.73 4.54 -12.01
C ARG A 189 17.79 3.66 -12.80
N HIS A 190 18.02 2.34 -12.77
CA HIS A 190 17.23 1.39 -13.53
C HIS A 190 15.75 1.43 -13.10
N TYR A 191 15.51 1.32 -11.79
CA TYR A 191 14.15 1.36 -11.24
C TYR A 191 13.50 2.72 -11.39
N PHE A 192 14.26 3.82 -11.25
CA PHE A 192 13.75 5.17 -11.50
C PHE A 192 13.24 5.32 -12.94
N TYR A 193 14.05 4.95 -13.95
CA TYR A 193 13.63 5.01 -15.34
C TYR A 193 12.47 4.07 -15.66
N LEU A 194 12.44 2.88 -15.06
CA LEU A 194 11.32 1.95 -15.19
C LEU A 194 10.02 2.60 -14.67
N CYS A 195 10.05 3.20 -13.49
CA CYS A 195 8.90 3.90 -12.92
C CYS A 195 8.42 5.06 -13.79
N VAL A 196 9.34 5.92 -14.26
CA VAL A 196 8.99 7.05 -15.13
C VAL A 196 8.38 6.56 -16.45
N ARG A 197 8.89 5.47 -17.01
CA ARG A 197 8.34 4.89 -18.23
C ARG A 197 6.97 4.28 -18.00
N CYS A 198 6.82 3.45 -16.96
CA CYS A 198 5.52 2.87 -16.64
C CYS A 198 4.49 3.98 -16.35
N TRP A 199 4.90 5.12 -15.75
CA TRP A 199 4.04 6.31 -15.62
C TRP A 199 3.70 6.98 -16.95
N LYS A 200 4.68 7.23 -17.82
CA LYS A 200 4.42 7.87 -19.13
C LYS A 200 3.37 7.11 -19.95
N ASP A 201 3.32 5.79 -19.78
CA ASP A 201 2.41 4.90 -20.49
C ASP A 201 1.04 4.73 -19.76
N LEU A 202 0.85 5.30 -18.55
CA LEU A 202 -0.41 5.38 -17.76
C LEU A 202 -1.30 6.57 -18.17
#